data_AF-A0A1Y2H9Y2-F1
#
_entry.id   AF-A0A1Y2H9Y2-F1
#
_cell.length_a   1.000
_cell.length_b   1.000
_cell.length_c   1.000
_cell.angle_alpha   90.00
_cell.angle_beta   90.00
_cell.angle_gamma   90.00
#
_symmetry.space_group_name_H-M   'P 1'
#
loop_
_entity.id
_entity.type
_entity.pdbx_description
1 polymer ?
#
loop_
_entity_poly.entity_id
_entity_poly.type
_entity_poly.pdbx_seq_one_letter_code
_entity_poly.pdbx_strand_id
1 'polypeptide(L)'
;MHYQNHLARLHEVPYVMDNPGRESARVVPSTSNTRAEYQWRFLNQGVTRPMLLTLDTMFANHDFDLGNDVHKFCVATAACSIANVLIDRLFGQLVNRRIDRVGRPKQVMKNQFNTMPLIPGSLLDTGAAAAEYIAQGGSIIPEMELRDPLSEWPELQAERKTRLDDNHNLDMIASEIVRPFHPTHSPLFRQYILDFISTTVALLGTV
;
A
#
# COMPACT_ATOMS: atom_id res chain seq x y z
N MET A 1 9.29 -8.17 -43.35
CA MET A 1 8.74 -6.98 -42.67
C MET A 1 7.26 -7.22 -42.40
N HIS A 2 6.75 -6.69 -41.28
CA HIS A 2 5.39 -6.81 -40.72
C HIS A 2 5.14 -7.97 -39.74
N TYR A 3 5.68 -7.81 -38.53
CA TYR A 3 5.04 -8.26 -37.29
C TYR A 3 4.66 -7.01 -36.49
N GLN A 4 3.53 -6.41 -36.81
CA GLN A 4 2.88 -5.37 -36.01
C GLN A 4 1.43 -5.82 -35.82
N ASN A 5 0.91 -5.63 -34.60
CA ASN A 5 -0.47 -5.87 -34.14
C ASN A 5 -0.75 -7.13 -33.29
N HIS A 6 -0.02 -7.32 -32.19
CA HIS A 6 -0.49 -8.18 -31.09
C HIS A 6 -0.26 -7.63 -29.67
N LEU A 7 -0.21 -6.30 -29.50
CA LEU A 7 -0.20 -5.65 -28.17
C LEU A 7 -1.47 -4.83 -27.86
N ALA A 8 -2.55 -5.09 -28.59
CA ALA A 8 -3.88 -4.65 -28.16
C ALA A 8 -4.55 -5.79 -27.37
N ARG A 9 -5.12 -5.46 -26.21
CA ARG A 9 -5.93 -6.31 -25.29
C ARG A 9 -5.18 -6.92 -24.10
N LEU A 10 -4.70 -6.05 -23.21
CA LEU A 10 -4.99 -6.28 -21.79
C LEU A 10 -5.93 -5.16 -21.38
N HIS A 11 -7.19 -5.54 -21.16
CA HIS A 11 -8.29 -4.66 -20.82
C HIS A 11 -7.89 -3.68 -19.72
N GLU A 12 -7.82 -2.40 -20.08
CA GLU A 12 -8.16 -1.31 -19.18
C GLU A 12 -9.57 -1.62 -18.68
N VAL A 13 -9.70 -1.99 -17.41
CA VAL A 13 -10.99 -1.96 -16.74
C VAL A 13 -11.12 -0.53 -16.23
N PRO A 14 -11.94 0.33 -16.86
CA PRO A 14 -12.12 1.69 -16.40
C PRO A 14 -12.94 1.61 -15.11
N TYR A 15 -12.31 1.90 -13.97
CA TYR A 15 -13.03 2.08 -12.72
C TYR A 15 -13.54 3.52 -12.72
N VAL A 16 -14.66 3.75 -13.38
CA VAL A 16 -15.42 5.01 -13.23
C VAL A 16 -16.22 4.87 -11.94
N MET A 17 -15.68 5.42 -10.86
CA MET A 17 -16.51 5.83 -9.72
C MET A 17 -16.96 7.25 -10.02
N ASP A 18 -18.13 7.41 -10.62
CA ASP A 18 -18.79 8.70 -10.75
C ASP A 18 -19.17 9.20 -9.36
N ASN A 19 -18.28 9.97 -8.75
CA ASN A 19 -18.57 10.71 -7.52
C ASN A 19 -18.43 12.21 -7.86
N PRO A 20 -19.54 12.97 -7.99
CA PRO A 20 -19.55 14.29 -8.65
C PRO A 20 -18.87 15.43 -7.87
N GLY A 21 -18.05 15.10 -6.86
CA GLY A 21 -17.23 16.06 -6.11
C GLY A 21 -15.79 15.61 -5.83
N ARG A 22 -15.35 14.45 -6.34
CA ARG A 22 -13.96 14.00 -6.23
C ARG A 22 -13.24 14.30 -7.55
N GLU A 23 -12.24 15.18 -7.54
CA GLU A 23 -11.21 15.09 -8.57
C GLU A 23 -10.61 13.69 -8.47
N SER A 24 -10.88 12.86 -9.47
CA SER A 24 -10.20 11.57 -9.58
C SER A 24 -8.70 11.87 -9.62
N ALA A 25 -7.91 11.19 -8.78
CA ALA A 25 -6.47 11.27 -8.87
C ALA A 25 -6.10 10.98 -10.34
N ARG A 26 -5.67 12.01 -11.05
CA ARG A 26 -5.49 11.96 -12.50
C ARG A 26 -4.29 11.05 -12.73
N VAL A 27 -4.53 9.76 -12.96
CA VAL A 27 -3.49 8.80 -13.32
C VAL A 27 -3.07 9.14 -14.74
N VAL A 28 -2.10 10.05 -14.88
CA VAL A 28 -1.50 10.36 -16.16
C VAL A 28 -0.64 9.16 -16.55
N PRO A 29 -0.88 8.51 -17.70
CA PRO A 29 0.01 7.48 -18.18
C PRO A 29 1.35 8.14 -18.53
N SER A 30 2.37 7.92 -17.72
CA SER A 30 3.73 8.32 -18.06
C SER A 30 4.18 7.50 -19.27
N THR A 31 4.38 8.17 -20.40
CA THR A 31 4.87 7.59 -21.66
C THR A 31 6.34 7.15 -21.56
N SER A 32 7.00 7.49 -20.46
CA SER A 32 8.39 7.18 -20.14
C SER A 32 8.52 6.81 -18.67
N ASN A 33 7.78 5.79 -18.23
CA ASN A 33 7.88 5.31 -16.85
C ASN A 33 9.34 4.94 -16.54
N THR A 34 9.94 5.64 -15.57
CA THR A 34 11.23 5.24 -15.01
C THR A 34 11.14 3.82 -14.45
N ARG A 35 12.28 3.17 -14.22
CA ARG A 35 12.33 1.83 -13.60
C ARG A 35 11.55 1.79 -12.28
N ALA A 36 11.63 2.87 -11.49
CA ALA A 36 10.89 3.03 -10.26
C ALA A 36 9.37 3.04 -10.50
N GLU A 37 8.89 3.80 -11.50
CA GLU A 37 7.45 3.89 -11.83
C GLU A 37 6.82 2.54 -12.19
N TYR A 38 7.53 1.67 -12.92
CA TYR A 38 7.02 0.31 -13.21
C TYR A 38 6.87 -0.52 -11.94
N GLN A 39 7.85 -0.47 -11.03
CA GLN A 39 7.80 -1.20 -9.77
C GLN A 39 6.66 -0.68 -8.89
N TRP A 40 6.47 0.64 -8.84
CA TRP A 40 5.35 1.28 -8.16
C TRP A 40 4.00 0.87 -8.73
N ARG A 41 3.85 0.74 -10.05
CA ARG A 41 2.59 0.27 -10.66
C ARG A 41 2.21 -1.14 -10.18
N PHE A 42 3.18 -2.05 -10.10
CA PHE A 42 2.92 -3.42 -9.61
C PHE A 42 2.60 -3.45 -8.12
N LEU A 43 3.34 -2.69 -7.30
CA LEU A 43 3.06 -2.56 -5.87
C LEU A 43 1.67 -1.97 -5.63
N ASN A 44 1.31 -0.92 -6.36
CA ASN A 44 -0.01 -0.31 -6.25
C ASN A 44 -1.14 -1.28 -6.61
N GLN A 45 -0.95 -2.18 -7.57
CA GLN A 45 -1.96 -3.19 -7.92
C GLN A 45 -2.04 -4.33 -6.90
N GLY A 46 -0.91 -4.82 -6.41
CA GLY A 46 -0.86 -6.00 -5.52
C GLY A 46 -1.00 -5.70 -4.03
N VAL A 47 -0.72 -4.46 -3.62
CA VAL A 47 -0.65 -4.04 -2.22
C VAL A 47 -1.70 -2.97 -1.93
N THR A 48 -1.63 -1.83 -2.61
CA THR A 48 -2.44 -0.65 -2.30
C THR A 48 -3.92 -0.84 -2.69
N ARG A 49 -4.17 -1.29 -3.92
CA ARG A 49 -5.54 -1.42 -4.47
C ARG A 49 -6.46 -2.32 -3.63
N PRO A 50 -6.01 -3.48 -3.11
CA PRO A 50 -6.81 -4.31 -2.22
C PRO A 50 -7.24 -3.59 -0.92
N MET A 51 -6.41 -2.71 -0.36
CA MET A 51 -6.70 -1.98 0.87
C MET A 51 -7.64 -0.79 0.64
N LEU A 52 -7.48 -0.08 -0.49
CA LEU A 52 -8.21 1.15 -0.80
C LEU A 52 -9.73 0.99 -0.69
N LEU A 53 -10.27 -0.14 -1.15
CA LEU A 53 -11.72 -0.36 -1.13
C LEU A 53 -12.29 -0.41 0.30
N THR A 54 -11.54 -0.98 1.24
CA THR A 54 -11.92 -0.98 2.66
C THR A 54 -11.84 0.43 3.23
N LEU A 55 -10.76 1.16 2.95
CA LEU A 55 -10.55 2.52 3.43
C LEU A 55 -11.59 3.50 2.89
N ASP A 56 -11.91 3.42 1.60
CA ASP A 56 -12.97 4.22 0.95
C ASP A 56 -14.33 3.95 1.59
N THR A 57 -14.64 2.68 1.88
CA THR A 57 -15.89 2.29 2.54
C THR A 57 -15.95 2.84 3.97
N MET A 58 -14.86 2.71 4.73
CA MET A 58 -14.78 3.24 6.09
C MET A 58 -14.92 4.76 6.13
N PHE A 59 -14.28 5.46 5.19
CA PHE A 59 -14.39 6.91 5.07
C PHE A 59 -15.82 7.33 4.70
N ALA A 60 -16.45 6.64 3.75
CA ALA A 60 -17.84 6.91 3.36
C ALA A 60 -18.83 6.65 4.51
N ASN A 61 -18.53 5.70 5.40
CA ASN A 61 -19.33 5.39 6.57
C ASN A 61 -19.02 6.26 7.80
N HIS A 62 -18.10 7.22 7.69
CA HIS A 62 -17.62 8.03 8.82
C HIS A 62 -17.05 7.21 9.98
N ASP A 63 -16.43 6.05 9.69
CA ASP A 63 -15.78 5.20 10.69
C ASP A 63 -14.55 5.89 11.33
N PHE A 64 -13.97 6.88 10.65
CA PHE A 64 -12.91 7.75 11.17
C PHE A 64 -13.02 9.16 10.59
N ASP A 65 -12.39 10.12 11.27
CA ASP A 65 -12.39 11.53 10.86
C ASP A 65 -11.01 11.97 10.36
N LEU A 66 -10.92 12.39 9.09
CA LEU A 66 -9.70 12.98 8.53
C LEU A 66 -9.47 14.43 8.99
N GLY A 67 -10.35 15.02 9.80
CA GLY A 67 -10.07 16.23 10.58
C GLY A 67 -9.26 15.98 11.84
N ASN A 68 -9.22 14.72 12.33
CA ASN A 68 -8.57 14.34 13.57
C ASN A 68 -7.18 13.72 13.32
N ASP A 69 -6.12 14.34 13.83
CA ASP A 69 -4.74 13.89 13.61
C ASP A 69 -4.44 12.52 14.23
N VAL A 70 -5.12 12.15 15.33
CA VAL A 70 -4.99 10.80 15.93
C VAL A 70 -5.53 9.76 14.96
N HIS A 71 -6.69 10.03 14.34
CA HIS A 71 -7.29 9.11 13.38
C HIS A 71 -6.43 8.99 12.12
N LYS A 72 -5.93 10.11 11.58
CA LYS A 72 -5.00 10.10 10.44
C LYS A 72 -3.78 9.25 10.73
N PHE A 73 -3.14 9.45 11.89
CA PHE A 73 -1.98 8.67 12.31
C PHE A 73 -2.33 7.18 12.37
N CYS A 74 -3.39 6.79 13.08
CA CYS A 74 -3.77 5.39 13.26
C CYS A 74 -4.09 4.70 11.93
N VAL A 75 -4.85 5.37 11.04
CA VAL A 75 -5.21 4.84 9.71
C VAL A 75 -3.95 4.67 8.85
N ALA A 76 -3.08 5.67 8.81
CA ALA A 76 -1.83 5.62 8.04
C ALA A 76 -0.91 4.50 8.56
N THR A 77 -0.69 4.42 9.88
CA THR A 77 0.16 3.41 10.49
C THR A 77 -0.40 2.00 10.28
N ALA A 78 -1.70 1.79 10.47
CA ALA A 78 -2.33 0.49 10.25
C ALA A 78 -2.24 0.05 8.78
N ALA A 79 -2.49 0.97 7.83
CA ALA A 79 -2.34 0.70 6.41
C ALA A 79 -0.90 0.36 6.04
N CYS A 80 0.09 1.10 6.56
CA CYS A 80 1.51 0.81 6.35
C CYS A 80 1.93 -0.56 6.91
N SER A 81 1.46 -0.95 8.09
CA SER A 81 1.74 -2.27 8.67
C SER A 81 1.26 -3.42 7.77
N ILE A 82 0.04 -3.32 7.25
CA ILE A 82 -0.49 -4.31 6.30
C ILE A 82 0.21 -4.24 4.96
N ALA A 83 0.52 -3.03 4.46
CA ALA A 83 1.26 -2.84 3.23
C ALA A 83 2.62 -3.56 3.28
N ASN A 84 3.34 -3.44 4.39
CA ASN A 84 4.63 -4.11 4.59
C ASN A 84 4.50 -5.64 4.49
N VAL A 85 3.51 -6.24 5.15
CA VAL A 85 3.24 -7.69 5.06
C VAL A 85 2.92 -8.10 3.61
N LEU A 86 2.09 -7.32 2.91
CA LEU A 86 1.73 -7.59 1.53
C LEU A 86 2.91 -7.42 0.57
N ILE A 87 3.75 -6.41 0.78
CA ILE A 87 5.00 -6.19 0.06
C ILE A 87 5.89 -7.41 0.23
N ASP A 88 6.18 -7.84 1.46
CA ASP A 88 7.06 -8.98 1.71
C ASP A 88 6.57 -10.25 1.03
N ARG A 89 5.25 -10.51 1.08
CA ARG A 89 4.61 -11.63 0.37
C ARG A 89 4.72 -11.49 -1.14
N LEU A 90 4.41 -10.31 -1.67
CA LEU A 90 4.43 -10.03 -3.10
C LEU A 90 5.86 -10.18 -3.64
N PHE A 91 6.86 -9.68 -2.94
CA PHE A 91 8.27 -9.88 -3.28
C PHE A 91 8.65 -11.36 -3.26
N GLY A 92 8.26 -12.11 -2.22
CA GLY A 92 8.50 -13.55 -2.12
C GLY A 92 7.89 -14.35 -3.28
N GLN A 93 6.68 -13.97 -3.71
CA GLN A 93 5.98 -14.60 -4.83
C GLN A 93 6.51 -14.15 -6.20
N LEU A 94 6.78 -12.85 -6.40
CA LEU A 94 7.25 -12.29 -7.68
C LEU A 94 8.67 -12.75 -8.04
N VAL A 95 9.56 -12.92 -7.06
CA VAL A 95 10.92 -13.39 -7.33
C VAL A 95 10.91 -14.86 -7.78
N ASN A 96 9.98 -15.66 -7.28
CA ASN A 96 10.05 -17.12 -7.39
C ASN A 96 9.01 -17.75 -8.33
N ARG A 97 7.89 -17.07 -8.62
CA ARG A 97 6.81 -17.62 -9.46
C ARG A 97 7.26 -17.72 -10.92
N ARG A 98 7.07 -18.89 -11.52
CA ARG A 98 7.23 -19.09 -12.96
C ARG A 98 5.93 -18.67 -13.66
N ILE A 99 6.03 -17.79 -14.64
CA ILE A 99 4.92 -17.44 -15.54
C ILE A 99 5.11 -18.27 -16.80
N ASP A 100 4.10 -19.08 -17.16
CA ASP A 100 4.17 -19.89 -18.37
C ASP A 100 4.37 -19.01 -19.61
N ARG A 101 5.23 -19.49 -20.53
CA ARG A 101 5.68 -18.79 -21.76
C ARG A 101 6.56 -17.54 -21.55
N VAL A 102 6.67 -17.00 -20.33
CA VAL A 102 7.45 -15.78 -20.03
C VAL A 102 8.68 -16.06 -19.16
N GLY A 103 8.65 -17.11 -18.32
CA GLY A 103 9.72 -17.46 -17.38
C GLY A 103 9.50 -16.86 -15.99
N ARG A 104 10.53 -16.86 -15.13
CA ARG A 104 10.44 -16.21 -13.81
C ARG A 104 10.62 -14.68 -13.98
N PRO A 105 9.84 -13.82 -13.32
CA PRO A 105 10.02 -12.37 -13.40
C PRO A 105 11.46 -11.91 -13.13
N LYS A 106 12.15 -12.54 -12.17
CA LYS A 106 13.59 -12.32 -11.92
C LYS A 106 14.48 -12.55 -13.15
N GLN A 107 14.17 -13.55 -13.98
CA GLN A 107 14.90 -13.83 -15.22
C GLN A 107 14.54 -12.84 -16.32
N VAL A 108 13.26 -12.44 -16.43
CA VAL A 108 12.80 -11.44 -17.40
C VAL A 108 13.42 -10.06 -17.09
N MET A 109 13.40 -9.63 -15.83
CA MET A 109 14.01 -8.38 -15.36
C MET A 109 15.51 -8.31 -15.67
N LYS A 110 16.21 -9.43 -15.46
CA LYS A 110 17.64 -9.56 -15.77
C LYS A 110 17.89 -9.55 -17.28
N ASN A 111 17.06 -10.24 -18.06
CA ASN A 111 17.32 -10.46 -19.49
C ASN A 111 16.83 -9.33 -20.39
N GLN A 112 15.70 -8.68 -20.08
CA GLN A 112 15.13 -7.61 -20.92
C GLN A 112 15.56 -6.21 -20.48
N PHE A 113 15.72 -5.99 -19.18
CA PHE A 113 15.95 -4.64 -18.66
C PHE A 113 17.36 -4.46 -18.08
N ASN A 114 18.19 -5.52 -18.06
CA ASN A 114 19.50 -5.56 -17.39
C ASN A 114 19.44 -5.03 -15.94
N THR A 115 18.30 -5.26 -15.29
CA THR A 115 18.04 -4.76 -13.93
C THR A 115 18.23 -5.88 -12.92
N MET A 116 18.82 -5.56 -11.76
CA MET A 116 18.80 -6.49 -10.65
C MET A 116 17.34 -6.74 -10.23
N PRO A 117 16.95 -8.02 -10.06
CA PRO A 117 15.66 -8.36 -9.50
C PRO A 117 15.52 -7.72 -8.12
N LEU A 118 14.32 -7.21 -7.84
CA LEU A 118 13.95 -6.72 -6.52
C LEU A 118 14.27 -7.77 -5.45
N ILE A 119 15.11 -7.41 -4.48
CA ILE A 119 15.48 -8.28 -3.36
C ILE A 119 14.55 -7.91 -2.19
N PRO A 120 13.94 -8.88 -1.48
CA PRO A 120 13.24 -8.58 -0.23
C PRO A 120 14.14 -7.77 0.71
N GLY A 121 13.65 -6.64 1.24
CA GLY A 121 14.45 -5.71 2.04
C GLY A 121 15.34 -4.74 1.25
N SER A 122 15.33 -4.75 -0.08
CA SER A 122 16.03 -3.74 -0.90
C SER A 122 15.16 -2.53 -1.25
N LEU A 123 13.97 -2.42 -0.66
CA LEU A 123 13.19 -1.20 -0.77
C LEU A 123 13.87 -0.12 0.04
N LEU A 124 14.01 1.05 -0.58
CA LEU A 124 14.48 2.24 0.12
C LEU A 124 13.47 2.61 1.21
N ASP A 125 13.96 3.11 2.34
CA ASP A 125 13.09 3.79 3.29
C ASP A 125 12.43 5.02 2.63
N THR A 126 11.35 5.51 3.22
CA THR A 126 10.54 6.61 2.66
C THR A 126 11.39 7.85 2.33
N GLY A 127 12.39 8.16 3.17
CA GLY A 127 13.28 9.30 2.97
C GLY A 127 14.22 9.10 1.78
N ALA A 128 14.83 7.93 1.68
CA ALA A 128 15.71 7.56 0.57
C ALA A 128 14.95 7.44 -0.76
N ALA A 129 13.73 6.92 -0.75
CA ALA A 129 12.85 6.86 -1.93
C ALA A 129 12.45 8.26 -2.41
N ALA A 130 12.10 9.16 -1.49
CA ALA A 130 11.80 10.55 -1.81
C ALA A 130 13.02 11.28 -2.38
N ALA A 131 14.20 11.07 -1.78
CA ALA A 131 15.46 11.63 -2.26
C ALA A 131 15.82 11.14 -3.67
N GLU A 132 15.66 9.84 -3.95
CA GLU A 132 15.91 9.27 -5.29
C GLU A 132 14.94 9.86 -6.33
N TYR A 133 13.65 10.00 -5.99
CA TYR A 133 12.66 10.62 -6.88
C TYR A 133 13.01 12.08 -7.22
N ILE A 134 13.42 12.86 -6.22
CA ILE A 134 13.89 14.25 -6.42
C ILE A 134 15.15 14.26 -7.28
N ALA A 135 16.11 13.36 -7.03
CA ALA A 135 17.35 13.26 -7.83
C ALA A 135 17.08 12.91 -9.30
N GLN A 136 15.95 12.25 -9.60
CA GLN A 136 15.51 11.93 -10.97
C GLN A 136 14.68 13.06 -11.61
N GLY A 137 14.63 14.25 -10.98
CA GLY A 137 13.90 15.42 -11.50
C GLY A 137 12.43 15.47 -11.09
N GLY A 138 11.99 14.57 -10.20
CA GLY A 138 10.68 14.62 -9.59
C GLY A 138 10.57 15.73 -8.54
N SER A 139 9.34 16.10 -8.18
CA SER A 139 9.06 17.02 -7.08
C SER A 139 8.08 16.38 -6.12
N ILE A 140 8.48 16.24 -4.86
CA ILE A 140 7.62 15.80 -3.75
C ILE A 140 7.70 16.88 -2.69
N ILE A 141 6.54 17.36 -2.24
CA ILE A 141 6.44 18.14 -1.02
C ILE A 141 6.13 17.14 0.09
N PRO A 142 7.02 16.93 1.07
CA PRO A 142 6.70 16.10 2.22
C PRO A 142 5.56 16.79 2.98
N GLU A 143 4.37 16.20 2.95
CA GLU A 143 3.33 16.57 3.91
C GLU A 143 3.80 16.22 5.31
N MET A 144 3.46 17.08 6.27
CA MET A 144 3.90 17.06 7.65
C MET A 144 3.88 15.63 8.22
N GLU A 145 5.00 15.19 8.81
CA GLU A 145 5.08 13.87 9.45
C GLU A 145 3.96 13.75 10.50
N LEU A 146 3.06 12.78 10.29
CA LEU A 146 2.06 12.43 11.29
C LEU A 146 2.80 11.87 12.51
N ARG A 147 2.93 12.71 13.55
CA ARG A 147 3.56 12.34 14.80
C ARG A 147 2.66 11.35 15.56
N ASP A 148 3.26 10.30 16.12
CA ASP A 148 2.53 9.40 17.01
C ASP A 148 1.97 10.18 18.21
N PRO A 149 0.65 10.15 18.44
CA PRO A 149 0.02 10.83 19.58
C PRO A 149 0.58 10.41 20.94
N LEU A 150 1.12 9.19 21.04
CA LEU A 150 1.72 8.65 22.27
C LEU A 150 3.25 8.82 22.31
N SER A 151 3.84 9.61 21.42
CA SER A 151 5.31 9.71 21.29
C SER A 151 6.05 10.22 22.53
N GLU A 152 5.38 10.93 23.44
CA GLU A 152 5.96 11.37 24.72
C GLU A 152 5.89 10.27 25.81
N TRP A 153 5.16 9.18 25.57
CA TRP A 153 4.92 8.09 26.52
C TRP A 153 5.24 6.71 25.89
N PRO A 154 6.53 6.33 25.81
CA PRO A 154 6.95 5.08 25.17
C PRO A 154 6.31 3.82 25.76
N GLU A 155 6.00 3.83 27.05
CA GLU A 155 5.27 2.76 27.74
C GLU A 155 3.87 2.56 27.18
N LEU A 156 3.15 3.64 26.86
CA LEU A 156 1.82 3.58 26.25
C LEU A 156 1.89 3.16 24.78
N GLN A 157 2.96 3.52 24.06
CA GLN A 157 3.20 3.00 22.71
C GLN A 157 3.41 1.48 22.72
N ALA A 158 4.20 0.98 23.68
CA ALA A 158 4.44 -0.44 23.85
C ALA A 158 3.15 -1.17 24.23
N GLU A 159 2.36 -0.61 25.15
CA GLU A 159 1.06 -1.17 25.54
C GLU A 159 0.08 -1.22 24.37
N ARG A 160 -0.04 -0.14 23.58
CA ARG A 160 -0.85 -0.14 22.35
C ARG A 160 -0.44 -1.27 21.42
N LYS A 161 0.87 -1.42 21.20
CA LYS A 161 1.40 -2.48 20.33
C LYS A 161 1.02 -3.87 20.85
N THR A 162 1.22 -4.15 22.13
CA THR A 162 0.85 -5.44 22.74
C THR A 162 -0.64 -5.74 22.59
N ARG A 163 -1.51 -4.76 22.91
CA ARG A 163 -2.96 -4.93 22.78
C ARG A 163 -3.38 -5.21 21.34
N LEU A 164 -2.72 -4.60 20.36
CA LEU A 164 -3.00 -4.85 18.94
C LEU A 164 -2.49 -6.22 18.49
N ASP A 165 -1.28 -6.61 18.88
CA ASP A 165 -0.68 -7.90 18.51
C ASP A 165 -1.45 -9.09 19.12
N ASP A 166 -2.00 -8.93 20.34
CA ASP A 166 -2.79 -9.97 21.00
C ASP A 166 -4.14 -10.22 20.33
N ASN A 167 -4.71 -9.19 19.70
CA ASN A 167 -6.06 -9.24 19.10
C ASN A 167 -6.03 -9.41 17.58
N HIS A 168 -4.92 -9.06 16.91
CA HIS A 168 -4.83 -9.00 15.46
C HIS A 168 -3.64 -9.77 14.92
N ASN A 169 -3.91 -10.61 13.93
CA ASN A 169 -2.87 -11.28 13.16
C ASN A 169 -2.77 -10.59 11.78
N LEU A 170 -1.70 -9.81 11.58
CA LEU A 170 -1.49 -9.04 10.35
C LEU A 170 -1.37 -9.96 9.12
N ASP A 171 -0.82 -11.16 9.27
CA ASP A 171 -0.75 -12.14 8.19
C ASP A 171 -2.14 -12.65 7.79
N MET A 172 -3.05 -12.83 8.74
CA MET A 172 -4.44 -13.21 8.45
C MET A 172 -5.18 -12.08 7.75
N ILE A 173 -5.04 -10.85 8.25
CA ILE A 173 -5.62 -9.64 7.64
C ILE A 173 -5.14 -9.49 6.19
N ALA A 174 -3.82 -9.54 5.98
CA ALA A 174 -3.23 -9.46 4.64
C ALA A 174 -3.72 -10.59 3.73
N SER A 175 -3.93 -11.80 4.25
CA SER A 175 -4.46 -12.93 3.47
C SER A 175 -5.90 -12.72 3.05
N GLU A 176 -6.73 -12.14 3.92
CA GLU A 176 -8.14 -11.86 3.63
C GLU A 176 -8.27 -10.80 2.53
N ILE A 177 -7.51 -9.70 2.66
CA ILE A 177 -7.54 -8.55 1.75
C ILE A 177 -7.27 -8.95 0.28
N VAL A 178 -6.41 -9.96 0.05
CA VAL A 178 -6.01 -10.38 -1.30
C VAL A 178 -6.79 -11.61 -1.81
N ARG A 179 -7.82 -12.08 -1.11
CA ARG A 179 -8.56 -13.27 -1.55
C ARG A 179 -9.25 -13.01 -2.90
N PRO A 180 -9.09 -13.90 -3.89
CA PRO A 180 -9.64 -13.72 -5.24
C PRO A 180 -11.18 -13.76 -5.29
N PHE A 181 -11.86 -14.14 -4.20
CA PHE A 181 -13.32 -14.26 -4.11
C PHE A 181 -14.00 -13.20 -3.24
N HIS A 182 -13.25 -12.28 -2.63
CA HIS A 182 -13.85 -11.19 -1.85
C HIS A 182 -13.84 -9.89 -2.66
N PRO A 183 -15.01 -9.38 -3.10
CA PRO A 183 -15.08 -8.03 -3.58
C PRO A 183 -15.03 -7.07 -2.39
N THR A 184 -14.14 -6.09 -2.49
CA THR A 184 -14.33 -4.69 -2.05
C THR A 184 -14.34 -4.33 -0.55
N HIS A 185 -14.31 -5.25 0.40
CA HIS A 185 -14.20 -4.87 1.82
C HIS A 185 -13.58 -5.99 2.67
N SER A 186 -12.59 -5.66 3.51
CA SER A 186 -12.01 -6.58 4.51
C SER A 186 -12.49 -6.18 5.91
N PRO A 187 -13.39 -6.98 6.53
CA PRO A 187 -13.82 -6.79 7.91
C PRO A 187 -12.66 -6.85 8.91
N LEU A 188 -11.68 -7.74 8.74
CA LEU A 188 -10.55 -7.83 9.66
C LEU A 188 -9.67 -6.58 9.58
N PHE A 189 -9.45 -6.05 8.37
CA PHE A 189 -8.69 -4.81 8.21
C PHE A 189 -9.42 -3.60 8.79
N ARG A 190 -10.74 -3.51 8.55
CA ARG A 190 -11.58 -2.49 9.17
C ARG A 190 -11.48 -2.54 10.69
N GLN A 191 -11.66 -3.74 11.28
CA GLN A 191 -11.62 -3.90 12.73
C GLN A 191 -10.24 -3.53 13.30
N TYR A 192 -9.17 -3.93 12.63
CA TYR A 192 -7.81 -3.57 13.03
C TYR A 192 -7.61 -2.04 13.11
N ILE A 193 -8.08 -1.28 12.11
CA ILE A 193 -8.00 0.18 12.12
C ILE A 193 -8.82 0.77 13.28
N LEU A 194 -10.05 0.29 13.48
CA LEU A 194 -10.92 0.77 14.56
C LEU A 194 -10.35 0.48 15.95
N ASP A 195 -9.76 -0.69 16.14
CA ASP A 195 -9.09 -1.07 17.38
C ASP A 195 -7.81 -0.27 17.62
N PHE A 196 -7.08 0.07 16.55
CA PHE A 196 -5.92 0.97 16.63
C PHE A 196 -6.36 2.35 17.14
N ILE A 197 -7.40 2.92 16.53
CA ILE A 197 -7.94 4.22 16.94
C ILE A 197 -8.43 4.17 18.38
N SER A 198 -9.31 3.22 18.71
CA SER A 198 -9.93 3.12 20.04
C SER A 198 -8.90 2.88 21.14
N THR A 199 -7.90 2.03 20.89
CA THR A 199 -6.82 1.78 21.84
C THR A 199 -5.96 3.02 22.04
N THR A 200 -5.61 3.73 20.96
CA THR A 200 -4.82 4.97 21.06
C THR A 200 -5.56 6.05 21.85
N VAL A 201 -6.85 6.27 21.54
CA VAL A 201 -7.69 7.24 22.25
C VAL A 201 -7.87 6.86 23.73
N ALA A 202 -8.07 5.58 24.03
CA ALA A 202 -8.19 5.11 25.41
C ALA A 202 -6.92 5.35 26.22
N LEU A 203 -5.74 5.08 25.65
CA LEU A 203 -4.46 5.32 26.33
C LEU A 203 -4.18 6.82 26.49
N LEU A 204 -4.48 7.65 25.49
CA LEU A 204 -4.41 9.11 25.63
C LEU A 204 -5.33 9.65 26.73
N GLY A 205 -6.45 8.99 27.03
CA GLY A 205 -7.34 9.38 28.12
C GLY A 205 -6.79 9.07 29.53
N THR A 206 -5.62 8.41 29.63
CA THR A 206 -4.98 8.05 30.91
C THR A 206 -3.86 9.00 31.33
N VAL A 207 -3.51 9.96 30.46
CA VAL A 207 -2.46 10.96 30.70
C VAL A 207 -3.03 12.34 31.05
#